data_AF-A0A450V8F6-F1
#
_entry.id   AF-A0A450V8F6-F1
#
_cell.length_a   1.000
_cell.length_b   1.000
_cell.length_c   1.000
_cell.angle_alpha   90.00
_cell.angle_beta   90.00
_cell.angle_gamma   90.00
#
_symmetry.space_group_name_H-M   'P 1'
#
loop_
_entity.id
_entity.type
_entity.pdbx_description
1 polymer ?
#
loop_
_entity_poly.entity_id
_entity_poly.type
_entity_poly.pdbx_seq_one_letter_code
_entity_poly.pdbx_strand_id
1 'polypeptide(L)'
;MKRRRFLQTTAALTLSTSAIKALSAQRYLTACNGGKPIAAADSPPLSDSPENPILTDWQWRELAAIQDHLFPPEPDAPGAGDIDALPYLRSILADPKLRPELEALLVDGMERLRQLLRSEDHRDFSALGEDRKEAVLHRLEKESIGRRFLDRLLHYILEACLTDPVYGGNPKEIGWQWLGFEPGYKRPTPKQRYFLLTWVA
;
A
#
# COMPACT_ATOMS: atom_id res chain seq x y z
N MET A 1 -24.41 0.56 -0.69
CA MET A 1 -24.36 -0.06 0.66
C MET A 1 -23.04 0.34 1.31
N LYS A 2 -23.08 0.94 2.52
CA LYS A 2 -21.87 1.47 3.19
C LYS A 2 -20.99 0.30 3.67
N ARG A 3 -19.79 0.18 3.10
CA ARG A 3 -18.74 -0.83 3.40
C ARG A 3 -18.19 -0.78 4.85
N ARG A 4 -18.79 0.03 5.73
CA ARG A 4 -18.41 0.25 7.13
C ARG A 4 -19.02 -0.74 8.13
N ARG A 5 -19.99 -1.57 7.73
CA ARG A 5 -20.75 -2.39 8.71
C ARG A 5 -20.08 -3.71 9.14
N PHE A 6 -18.96 -4.09 8.52
CA PHE A 6 -18.32 -5.38 8.80
C PHE A 6 -17.19 -5.31 9.84
N LEU A 7 -16.52 -4.16 10.01
CA LEU A 7 -15.40 -4.01 10.94
C LEU A 7 -15.73 -3.27 12.26
N GLN A 8 -16.95 -2.74 12.42
CA GLN A 8 -17.30 -1.87 13.55
C GLN A 8 -18.02 -2.56 14.73
N THR A 9 -18.19 -3.89 14.72
CA THR A 9 -19.08 -4.55 15.72
C THR A 9 -18.43 -4.87 17.07
N THR A 10 -17.15 -4.57 17.32
CA THR A 10 -16.54 -4.84 18.63
C THR A 10 -15.49 -3.79 19.05
N ALA A 11 -15.94 -2.59 19.38
CA ALA A 11 -15.19 -1.67 20.25
C ALA A 11 -16.11 -0.53 20.74
N ALA A 12 -17.01 -0.83 21.68
CA ALA A 12 -17.76 0.20 22.38
C ALA A 12 -17.88 -0.19 23.85
N LEU A 13 -17.08 0.48 24.70
CA LEU A 13 -17.20 0.74 26.15
C LEU A 13 -15.76 1.01 26.63
N THR A 14 -15.33 2.25 26.79
CA THR A 14 -15.65 3.03 27.99
C THR A 14 -15.44 4.53 27.76
N LEU A 15 -16.35 5.32 28.32
CA LEU A 15 -16.30 6.77 28.43
C LEU A 15 -15.25 7.19 29.46
N SER A 16 -14.44 8.20 29.15
CA SER A 16 -14.01 9.17 30.17
C SER A 16 -13.65 10.50 29.53
N THR A 17 -14.35 11.52 30.04
CA THR A 17 -14.24 12.95 29.74
C THR A 17 -12.88 13.53 30.13
N SER A 18 -12.36 14.46 29.33
CA SER A 18 -11.81 15.73 29.80
C SER A 18 -11.58 16.70 28.66
N ALA A 19 -12.13 17.90 28.82
CA ALA A 19 -12.02 19.03 27.92
C ALA A 19 -10.76 19.85 28.23
N ILE A 20 -10.04 20.34 27.22
CA ILE A 20 -9.24 21.57 27.31
C ILE A 20 -9.38 22.36 26.00
N LYS A 21 -9.84 23.60 26.14
CA LYS A 21 -9.91 24.65 25.12
C LYS A 21 -8.61 25.47 25.13
N ALA A 22 -8.40 26.18 24.01
CA ALA A 22 -7.49 27.30 23.79
C ALA A 22 -6.02 26.88 23.57
N LEU A 23 -5.18 27.59 22.81
CA LEU A 23 -5.18 29.00 22.43
C LEU A 23 -4.30 29.17 21.17
N SER A 24 -4.56 30.23 20.40
CA SER A 24 -3.71 30.80 19.36
C SER A 24 -2.22 30.87 19.72
N ALA A 25 -1.33 30.66 18.73
CA ALA A 25 -0.02 31.31 18.69
C ALA A 25 0.47 31.45 17.26
N GLN A 26 0.34 32.67 16.75
CA GLN A 26 1.00 33.14 15.54
C GLN A 26 2.40 33.66 15.93
N ARG A 27 3.39 33.42 15.05
CA ARG A 27 4.74 34.04 15.00
C ARG A 27 5.76 33.64 16.06
N TYR A 28 6.77 32.88 15.61
CA TYR A 28 8.17 33.24 15.84
C TYR A 28 8.89 33.29 14.49
N LEU A 29 9.54 34.43 14.24
CA LEU A 29 10.50 34.65 13.16
C LEU A 29 11.91 34.28 13.64
N THR A 30 12.77 34.07 12.65
CA THR A 30 14.21 34.43 12.62
C THR A 30 15.22 33.29 12.74
N ALA A 31 15.76 32.96 11.56
CA ALA A 31 17.16 32.74 11.20
C ALA A 31 18.11 31.99 12.15
N CYS A 32 18.59 30.84 11.64
CA CYS A 32 19.99 30.41 11.76
C CYS A 32 20.44 29.87 10.39
N ASN A 33 21.11 30.69 9.60
CA ASN A 33 21.95 30.25 8.48
C ASN A 33 23.33 29.90 9.07
N GLY A 34 23.79 28.66 8.89
CA GLY A 34 25.13 28.28 9.35
C GLY A 34 25.39 26.79 9.51
N GLY A 35 24.83 25.94 8.65
CA GLY A 35 25.15 24.50 8.62
C GLY A 35 25.42 24.08 7.18
N LYS A 36 26.60 23.51 6.93
CA LYS A 36 27.02 22.96 5.64
C LYS A 36 25.91 22.07 5.02
N PRO A 37 25.75 22.05 3.68
CA PRO A 37 24.87 21.07 3.05
C PRO A 37 25.40 19.67 3.40
N ILE A 38 24.65 18.93 4.19
CA ILE A 38 24.81 17.49 4.29
C ILE A 38 24.40 16.97 2.92
N ALA A 39 25.40 16.52 2.16
CA ALA A 39 25.22 15.85 0.90
C ALA A 39 24.08 14.83 1.04
N ALA A 40 23.09 14.91 0.15
CA ALA A 40 22.11 13.86 -0.04
C ALA A 40 22.91 12.56 -0.14
N ALA A 41 22.75 11.69 0.85
CA ALA A 41 23.39 10.39 0.82
C ALA A 41 22.88 9.69 -0.43
N ASP A 42 23.80 9.45 -1.37
CA ASP A 42 23.58 8.68 -2.58
C ASP A 42 22.85 7.39 -2.18
N SER A 43 21.56 7.36 -2.47
CA SER A 43 20.84 6.10 -2.55
C SER A 43 21.53 5.35 -3.69
N PRO A 44 21.99 4.11 -3.47
CA PRO A 44 22.59 3.34 -4.57
C PRO A 44 21.61 3.33 -5.75
N PRO A 45 22.07 3.53 -6.99
CA PRO A 45 21.18 3.44 -8.13
C PRO A 45 20.60 2.02 -8.14
N LEU A 46 19.27 1.92 -8.09
CA LEU A 46 18.55 0.70 -8.41
C LEU A 46 18.72 0.45 -9.91
N SER A 47 19.93 0.02 -10.30
CA SER A 47 20.24 -0.46 -11.63
C SER A 47 19.85 -1.93 -11.72
N ASP A 48 18.57 -2.15 -11.96
CA ASP A 48 18.05 -3.32 -12.65
C ASP A 48 17.04 -2.78 -13.68
N SER A 49 17.53 -2.35 -14.85
CA SER A 49 16.64 -2.30 -16.02
C SER A 49 16.59 -3.72 -16.57
N PRO A 50 15.48 -4.47 -16.40
CA PRO A 50 15.41 -5.82 -16.93
C PRO A 50 15.11 -5.70 -18.42
N GLU A 51 15.89 -6.38 -19.26
CA GLU A 51 15.58 -6.55 -20.68
C GLU A 51 14.22 -7.25 -20.92
N ASN A 52 13.55 -7.71 -19.86
CA ASN A 52 12.17 -8.17 -19.86
C ASN A 52 11.49 -7.89 -18.50
N PRO A 53 10.71 -6.82 -18.34
CA PRO A 53 10.09 -6.48 -17.05
C PRO A 53 9.02 -7.52 -16.67
N ILE A 54 9.03 -7.98 -15.42
CA ILE A 54 8.07 -8.97 -14.86
C ILE A 54 6.61 -8.54 -15.14
N LEU A 55 6.32 -7.27 -14.85
CA LEU A 55 5.08 -6.61 -15.20
C LEU A 55 5.43 -5.32 -15.97
N THR A 56 4.69 -5.09 -17.04
CA THR A 56 4.79 -3.89 -17.87
C THR A 56 4.22 -2.65 -17.16
N ASP A 57 4.56 -1.46 -17.65
CA ASP A 57 4.07 -0.19 -17.08
C ASP A 57 2.54 -0.06 -17.09
N TRP A 58 1.87 -0.62 -18.11
CA TRP A 58 0.41 -0.60 -18.14
C TRP A 58 -0.17 -1.53 -17.06
N GLN A 59 0.41 -2.71 -16.84
CA GLN A 59 -0.04 -3.62 -15.77
C GLN A 59 0.11 -2.97 -14.40
N TRP A 60 1.20 -2.24 -14.18
CA TRP A 60 1.38 -1.48 -12.94
C TRP A 60 0.34 -0.38 -12.74
N ARG A 61 -0.04 0.33 -13.80
CA ARG A 61 -1.12 1.34 -13.72
C ARG A 61 -2.47 0.71 -13.39
N GLU A 62 -2.76 -0.45 -13.95
CA GLU A 62 -3.98 -1.19 -13.64
C GLU A 62 -3.98 -1.71 -12.20
N LEU A 63 -2.87 -2.28 -11.72
CA LEU A 63 -2.72 -2.69 -10.32
C LEU A 63 -2.92 -1.53 -9.35
N ALA A 64 -2.37 -0.35 -9.65
CA ALA A 64 -2.59 0.85 -8.86
C ALA A 64 -4.09 1.20 -8.77
N ALA A 65 -4.78 1.21 -9.91
CA ALA A 65 -6.21 1.50 -9.96
C ALA A 65 -7.06 0.45 -9.21
N ILE A 66 -6.65 -0.82 -9.22
CA ILE A 66 -7.32 -1.88 -8.45
C ILE A 66 -7.09 -1.65 -6.96
N GLN A 67 -5.85 -1.38 -6.53
CA GLN A 67 -5.55 -1.12 -5.12
C GLN A 67 -6.31 0.10 -4.60
N ASP A 68 -6.35 1.21 -5.36
CA ASP A 68 -7.12 2.40 -5.01
C ASP A 68 -8.62 2.11 -4.91
N HIS A 69 -9.15 1.23 -5.76
CA HIS A 69 -10.56 0.85 -5.70
C HIS A 69 -10.89 -0.10 -4.53
N LEU A 70 -9.96 -1.02 -4.20
CA LEU A 70 -10.08 -1.93 -3.06
C LEU A 70 -9.96 -1.20 -1.72
N PHE A 71 -9.09 -0.18 -1.65
CA PHE A 71 -8.81 0.57 -0.44
C PHE A 71 -8.73 2.08 -0.75
N PRO A 72 -9.89 2.73 -1.00
CA PRO A 72 -9.95 4.14 -1.38
C PRO A 72 -9.69 5.05 -0.17
N PRO A 73 -9.15 6.26 -0.40
CA PRO A 73 -9.03 7.25 0.66
C PRO A 73 -10.41 7.73 1.14
N GLU A 74 -10.54 7.92 2.45
CA GLU A 74 -11.71 8.54 3.08
C GLU A 74 -11.25 9.77 3.92
N PRO A 75 -12.14 10.70 4.29
CA PRO A 75 -11.74 11.88 5.07
C PRO A 75 -10.95 11.59 6.35
N ASP A 76 -11.24 10.45 7.00
CA ASP A 76 -10.63 10.03 8.27
C ASP A 76 -9.88 8.70 8.16
N ALA A 77 -9.56 8.24 6.94
CA ALA A 77 -8.83 6.99 6.70
C ALA A 77 -7.90 7.10 5.48
N PRO A 78 -6.66 6.57 5.57
CA PRO A 78 -5.75 6.56 4.44
C PRO A 78 -6.28 5.65 3.31
N GLY A 79 -5.93 5.98 2.07
CA GLY A 79 -6.10 5.11 0.91
C GLY A 79 -4.85 4.30 0.60
N ALA A 80 -4.94 3.44 -0.43
CA ALA A 80 -3.84 2.56 -0.84
C ALA A 80 -2.57 3.35 -1.22
N GLY A 81 -2.75 4.48 -1.91
CA GLY A 81 -1.66 5.40 -2.22
C GLY A 81 -1.00 6.03 -0.98
N ASP A 82 -1.79 6.36 0.06
CA ASP A 82 -1.26 7.00 1.26
C ASP A 82 -0.38 6.06 2.10
N ILE A 83 -0.63 4.75 2.03
CA ILE A 83 0.12 3.72 2.74
C ILE A 83 1.27 3.10 1.92
N ASP A 84 1.57 3.66 0.74
CA ASP A 84 2.54 3.11 -0.22
C ASP A 84 2.27 1.64 -0.61
N ALA A 85 1.01 1.25 -0.81
CA ALA A 85 0.65 -0.14 -1.12
C ALA A 85 1.28 -0.68 -2.43
N LEU A 86 1.34 0.16 -3.48
CA LEU A 86 1.94 -0.24 -4.76
C LEU A 86 3.48 -0.31 -4.70
N PRO A 87 4.19 0.69 -4.13
CA PRO A 87 5.62 0.57 -3.84
C PRO A 87 5.96 -0.66 -2.98
N TYR A 88 5.16 -0.95 -1.96
CA TYR A 88 5.34 -2.13 -1.11
C TYR A 88 5.19 -3.42 -1.91
N LEU A 89 4.14 -3.57 -2.72
CA LEU A 89 3.98 -4.75 -3.59
C LEU A 89 5.17 -4.96 -4.55
N ARG A 90 5.71 -3.86 -5.10
CA ARG A 90 6.93 -3.90 -5.94
C ARG A 90 8.14 -4.41 -5.17
N SER A 91 8.30 -4.02 -3.91
CA SER A 91 9.43 -4.48 -3.09
C SER A 91 9.33 -5.97 -2.78
N ILE A 92 8.12 -6.50 -2.57
CA ILE A 92 7.89 -7.94 -2.37
C ILE A 92 8.27 -8.73 -3.63
N LEU A 93 7.92 -8.25 -4.82
CA LEU A 93 8.34 -8.89 -6.08
C LEU A 93 9.85 -8.82 -6.34
N ALA A 94 10.56 -7.88 -5.70
CA ALA A 94 12.01 -7.81 -5.79
C ALA A 94 12.71 -8.90 -4.97
N ASP A 95 12.05 -9.50 -3.97
CA ASP A 95 12.59 -10.61 -3.19
C ASP A 95 12.52 -11.92 -4.01
N PRO A 96 13.67 -12.52 -4.39
CA PRO A 96 13.70 -13.75 -5.19
C PRO A 96 12.97 -14.94 -4.55
N LYS A 97 12.80 -14.96 -3.23
CA LYS A 97 12.11 -16.05 -2.52
C LYS A 97 10.59 -15.93 -2.64
N LEU A 98 10.06 -14.72 -2.60
CA LEU A 98 8.62 -14.44 -2.66
C LEU A 98 8.12 -14.24 -4.10
N ARG A 99 9.02 -13.84 -5.00
CA ARG A 99 8.72 -13.53 -6.40
C ARG A 99 7.99 -14.64 -7.17
N PRO A 100 8.41 -15.91 -7.20
CA PRO A 100 7.87 -16.87 -8.18
C PRO A 100 6.37 -17.14 -8.05
N GLU A 101 5.87 -17.30 -6.82
CA GLU A 101 4.44 -17.55 -6.58
C GLU A 101 3.61 -16.29 -6.85
N LEU A 102 4.10 -15.14 -6.38
CA LEU A 102 3.40 -13.88 -6.51
C LEU A 102 3.34 -13.41 -7.97
N GLU A 103 4.46 -13.50 -8.69
CA GLU A 103 4.56 -13.15 -10.10
C GLU A 103 3.54 -13.91 -10.94
N ALA A 104 3.50 -15.24 -10.81
CA ALA A 104 2.55 -16.07 -11.55
C ALA A 104 1.10 -15.66 -11.26
N LEU A 105 0.75 -15.45 -9.99
CA LEU A 105 -0.59 -15.02 -9.59
C LEU A 105 -0.97 -13.64 -10.15
N LEU A 106 -0.03 -12.68 -10.15
CA LEU A 106 -0.28 -11.35 -10.68
C LEU A 106 -0.45 -11.37 -12.20
N VAL A 107 0.39 -12.12 -12.92
CA VAL A 107 0.31 -12.28 -14.38
C VAL A 107 -1.03 -12.91 -14.77
N ASP A 108 -1.41 -14.02 -14.14
CA ASP A 108 -2.66 -14.72 -14.41
C ASP A 108 -3.90 -13.85 -14.08
N GLY A 109 -3.87 -13.15 -12.95
CA GLY A 109 -4.94 -12.23 -12.55
C GLY A 109 -5.11 -11.06 -13.52
N MET A 110 -3.99 -10.48 -13.97
CA MET A 110 -3.98 -9.39 -14.94
C MET A 110 -4.47 -9.83 -16.33
N GLU A 111 -4.09 -11.02 -16.78
CA GLU A 111 -4.61 -11.56 -18.04
C GLU A 111 -6.12 -11.83 -17.93
N ARG A 112 -6.59 -12.34 -16.78
CA ARG A 112 -8.03 -12.54 -16.59
C ARG A 112 -8.81 -11.23 -16.56
N LEU A 113 -8.31 -10.20 -15.87
CA LEU A 113 -8.88 -8.86 -15.90
C LEU A 113 -8.98 -8.33 -17.34
N ARG A 114 -7.90 -8.47 -18.11
CA ARG A 114 -7.86 -8.03 -19.51
C ARG A 114 -8.91 -8.73 -20.38
N GLN A 115 -9.12 -10.04 -20.18
CA GLN A 115 -10.15 -10.78 -20.88
C GLN A 115 -11.58 -10.27 -20.55
N LEU A 116 -11.85 -9.95 -19.28
CA LEU A 116 -13.12 -9.36 -18.87
C LEU A 116 -13.34 -7.99 -19.52
N LEU A 117 -12.33 -7.11 -19.50
CA LEU A 117 -12.41 -5.80 -20.14
C LEU A 117 -12.71 -5.91 -21.64
N ARG A 118 -12.01 -6.80 -22.34
CA ARG A 118 -12.23 -7.05 -23.77
C ARG A 118 -13.63 -7.56 -24.08
N SER A 119 -14.20 -8.39 -23.20
CA SER A 119 -15.56 -8.89 -23.39
C SER A 119 -16.64 -7.80 -23.28
N GLU A 120 -16.29 -6.64 -22.72
CA GLU A 120 -17.18 -5.48 -22.52
C GLU A 120 -16.77 -4.28 -23.38
N ASP A 121 -15.92 -4.49 -24.39
CA ASP A 121 -15.36 -3.45 -25.28
C ASP A 121 -14.67 -2.31 -24.50
N HIS A 122 -13.93 -2.69 -23.46
CA HIS A 122 -13.12 -1.79 -22.65
C HIS A 122 -11.63 -2.08 -22.87
N ARG A 123 -10.83 -1.01 -22.91
CA ARG A 123 -9.37 -1.12 -23.11
C ARG A 123 -8.61 -1.19 -21.80
N ASP A 124 -8.86 -0.22 -20.91
CA ASP A 124 -8.09 -0.01 -19.69
C ASP A 124 -9.04 0.06 -18.48
N PHE A 125 -8.75 -0.67 -17.40
CA PHE A 125 -9.58 -0.66 -16.20
C PHE A 125 -9.40 0.65 -15.41
N SER A 126 -8.19 1.21 -15.42
CA SER A 126 -7.84 2.51 -14.85
C SER A 126 -8.66 3.68 -15.41
N ALA A 127 -9.17 3.56 -16.65
CA ALA A 127 -10.00 4.58 -17.30
C ALA A 127 -11.51 4.43 -17.03
N LEU A 128 -11.94 3.37 -16.35
CA LEU A 128 -13.36 3.14 -16.04
C LEU A 128 -13.84 4.05 -14.91
N GLY A 129 -15.14 4.38 -14.92
CA GLY A 129 -15.79 4.98 -13.75
C GLY A 129 -15.97 3.95 -12.62
N GLU A 130 -16.13 4.43 -11.38
CA GLU A 130 -16.13 3.60 -10.17
C GLU A 130 -17.18 2.48 -10.19
N ASP A 131 -18.40 2.74 -10.67
CA ASP A 131 -19.45 1.72 -10.77
C ASP A 131 -19.07 0.57 -11.72
N ARG A 132 -18.34 0.89 -12.80
CA ARG A 132 -17.87 -0.11 -13.76
C ARG A 132 -16.67 -0.87 -13.23
N LYS A 133 -15.75 -0.18 -12.54
CA LYS A 133 -14.63 -0.85 -11.84
C LYS A 133 -15.17 -1.91 -10.87
N GLU A 134 -16.13 -1.54 -10.03
CA GLU A 134 -16.77 -2.47 -9.09
C GLU A 134 -17.41 -3.65 -9.83
N ALA A 135 -18.16 -3.39 -10.90
CA ALA A 135 -18.81 -4.44 -11.68
C ALA A 135 -17.81 -5.45 -12.29
N VAL A 136 -16.69 -4.96 -12.83
CA VAL A 136 -15.61 -5.79 -13.39
C VAL A 136 -14.92 -6.60 -12.29
N LEU A 137 -14.53 -5.96 -11.18
CA LEU A 137 -13.89 -6.66 -10.07
C LEU A 137 -14.80 -7.70 -9.43
N HIS A 138 -16.11 -7.42 -9.31
CA HIS A 138 -17.07 -8.39 -8.80
C HIS A 138 -17.23 -9.61 -9.72
N ARG A 139 -17.11 -9.45 -11.05
CA ARG A 139 -17.07 -10.58 -11.98
C ARG A 139 -15.77 -11.37 -11.83
N LEU A 140 -14.64 -10.66 -11.74
CA LEU A 140 -13.33 -11.27 -11.52
C LEU A 140 -13.31 -12.12 -10.24
N GLU A 141 -13.89 -11.61 -9.15
CA GLU A 141 -14.00 -12.31 -7.87
C GLU A 141 -14.79 -13.62 -7.94
N LYS A 142 -15.73 -13.78 -8.89
CA LYS A 142 -16.51 -15.03 -9.05
C LYS A 142 -15.68 -16.19 -9.58
N GLU A 143 -14.50 -15.91 -10.13
CA GLU A 143 -13.60 -16.92 -10.66
C GLU A 143 -12.49 -17.25 -9.66
N SER A 144 -12.07 -18.51 -9.63
CA SER A 144 -11.04 -18.98 -8.68
C SER A 144 -9.75 -18.15 -8.76
N ILE A 145 -9.27 -17.89 -9.97
CA ILE A 145 -8.04 -17.11 -10.18
C ILE A 145 -8.23 -15.64 -9.77
N GLY A 146 -9.36 -15.04 -10.13
CA GLY A 146 -9.64 -13.63 -9.82
C GLY A 146 -9.85 -13.39 -8.33
N ARG A 147 -10.53 -14.32 -7.63
CA ARG A 147 -10.66 -14.30 -6.17
C ARG A 147 -9.29 -14.34 -5.48
N ARG A 148 -8.42 -15.28 -5.86
CA ARG A 148 -7.07 -15.41 -5.28
C ARG A 148 -6.22 -14.17 -5.56
N PHE A 149 -6.34 -13.61 -6.76
CA PHE A 149 -5.64 -12.40 -7.15
C PHE A 149 -6.07 -11.19 -6.31
N LEU A 150 -7.38 -10.92 -6.20
CA LEU A 150 -7.90 -9.81 -5.41
C LEU A 150 -7.61 -9.97 -3.92
N ASP A 151 -7.75 -11.18 -3.38
CA ASP A 151 -7.39 -11.49 -2.00
C ASP A 151 -5.91 -11.21 -1.73
N ARG A 152 -5.02 -11.60 -2.64
CA ARG A 152 -3.59 -11.33 -2.51
C ARG A 152 -3.28 -9.83 -2.59
N LEU A 153 -3.96 -9.07 -3.44
CA LEU A 153 -3.78 -7.62 -3.49
C LEU A 153 -4.25 -6.96 -2.19
N LEU A 154 -5.42 -7.34 -1.68
CA LEU A 154 -5.92 -6.83 -0.41
C LEU A 154 -4.98 -7.19 0.75
N HIS A 155 -4.45 -8.42 0.76
CA HIS A 155 -3.46 -8.85 1.73
C HIS A 155 -2.23 -7.93 1.74
N TYR A 156 -1.66 -7.60 0.58
CA TYR A 156 -0.49 -6.70 0.52
C TYR A 156 -0.83 -5.23 0.79
N ILE A 157 -2.06 -4.79 0.54
CA ILE A 157 -2.53 -3.47 1.01
C ILE A 157 -2.52 -3.44 2.54
N LEU A 158 -3.05 -4.48 3.19
CA LEU A 158 -3.08 -4.56 4.65
C LEU A 158 -1.68 -4.72 5.25
N GLU A 159 -0.81 -5.51 4.63
CA GLU A 159 0.60 -5.58 5.03
C GLU A 159 1.28 -4.21 4.89
N ALA A 160 1.11 -3.51 3.78
CA ALA A 160 1.64 -2.17 3.58
C ALA A 160 1.11 -1.19 4.63
N CYS A 161 -0.16 -1.33 5.06
CA CYS A 161 -0.75 -0.49 6.10
C CYS A 161 -0.16 -0.76 7.50
N LEU A 162 0.22 -2.01 7.78
CA LEU A 162 0.59 -2.46 9.13
C LEU A 162 2.09 -2.62 9.33
N THR A 163 2.87 -2.67 8.24
CA THR A 163 4.31 -2.87 8.30
C THR A 163 5.02 -1.68 8.96
N ASP A 164 6.24 -1.93 9.43
CA ASP A 164 7.12 -0.86 9.86
C ASP A 164 7.58 -0.06 8.64
N PRO A 165 7.56 1.30 8.67
CA PRO A 165 8.08 2.17 7.62
C PRO A 165 9.42 1.74 7.00
N VAL A 166 10.31 1.10 7.77
CA VAL A 166 11.60 0.63 7.24
C VAL A 166 11.48 -0.44 6.14
N TYR A 167 10.32 -1.08 5.98
CA TYR A 167 10.04 -2.05 4.93
C TYR A 167 9.40 -1.44 3.67
N GLY A 168 9.16 -0.12 3.67
CA GLY A 168 8.71 0.62 2.48
C GLY A 168 7.19 0.70 2.28
N GLY A 169 6.40 0.23 3.25
CA GLY A 169 4.98 0.57 3.37
C GLY A 169 4.75 1.45 4.59
N ASN A 170 3.52 1.91 4.81
CA ASN A 170 3.11 2.68 5.99
C ASN A 170 3.96 3.95 6.24
N PRO A 171 4.19 4.80 5.22
CA PRO A 171 5.00 6.00 5.38
C PRO A 171 4.43 6.89 6.48
N LYS A 172 5.34 7.48 7.28
CA LYS A 172 4.99 8.33 8.43
C LYS A 172 4.05 7.64 9.43
N GLU A 173 3.97 6.30 9.41
CA GLU A 173 3.15 5.52 10.33
C GLU A 173 1.64 5.81 10.18
N ILE A 174 1.21 6.28 9.01
CA ILE A 174 -0.16 6.73 8.79
C ILE A 174 -1.22 5.64 9.02
N GLY A 175 -0.90 4.40 8.66
CA GLY A 175 -1.76 3.24 8.93
C GLY A 175 -1.86 2.95 10.43
N TRP A 176 -0.76 3.12 11.18
CA TRP A 176 -0.77 2.96 12.64
C TRP A 176 -1.55 4.08 13.33
N GLN A 177 -1.34 5.33 12.91
CA GLN A 177 -2.08 6.49 13.41
C GLN A 177 -3.59 6.32 13.19
N TRP A 178 -3.97 5.86 12.00
CA TRP A 178 -5.37 5.57 11.67
C TRP A 178 -5.99 4.51 12.59
N LEU A 179 -5.24 3.44 12.88
CA LEU A 179 -5.72 2.33 13.71
C LEU A 179 -5.56 2.56 15.22
N GLY A 180 -4.93 3.66 15.64
CA GLY A 180 -4.52 3.86 17.04
C GLY A 180 -3.55 2.76 17.51
N PHE A 181 -2.76 2.21 16.59
CA PHE A 181 -1.85 1.11 16.87
C PHE A 181 -0.54 1.64 17.46
N GLU A 182 -0.17 1.12 18.63
CA GLU A 182 1.13 1.37 19.24
C GLU A 182 2.10 0.24 18.88
N PRO A 183 3.19 0.52 18.13
CA PRO A 183 4.16 -0.50 17.76
C PRO A 183 4.96 -0.98 18.98
N GLY A 184 5.52 -2.19 18.88
CA GLY A 184 6.37 -2.76 19.93
C GLY A 184 7.62 -1.93 20.23
N TYR A 185 8.11 -2.04 21.47
CA TYR A 185 9.33 -1.36 21.91
C TYR A 185 10.57 -1.96 21.23
N LYS A 186 11.44 -1.11 20.69
CA LYS A 186 12.59 -1.42 19.80
C LYS A 186 12.19 -1.86 18.39
N ARG A 187 11.95 -0.86 17.55
CA ARG A 187 11.73 -1.04 16.13
C ARG A 187 13.04 -1.35 15.38
N PRO A 188 12.99 -2.13 14.28
CA PRO A 188 14.14 -2.34 13.42
C PRO A 188 14.61 -1.02 12.84
N THR A 189 15.92 -0.75 12.90
CA THR A 189 16.51 0.31 12.08
C THR A 189 16.65 -0.17 10.63
N PRO A 190 16.90 0.73 9.64
CA PRO A 190 17.12 0.31 8.26
C PRO A 190 18.21 -0.75 8.06
N LYS A 191 19.19 -0.85 8.97
CA LYS A 191 20.27 -1.85 8.96
C LYS A 191 19.91 -3.17 9.66
N GLN A 192 18.76 -3.23 10.32
CA GLN A 192 18.29 -4.37 11.13
C GLN A 192 17.02 -5.00 10.54
N ARG A 193 16.71 -4.74 9.27
CA ARG A 193 15.63 -5.43 8.56
C ARG A 193 15.93 -6.92 8.51
N TYR A 194 14.91 -7.77 8.69
CA TYR A 194 15.10 -9.21 8.88
C TYR A 194 15.93 -9.88 7.76
N PHE A 195 15.78 -9.45 6.52
CA PHE A 195 16.51 -10.01 5.37
C PHE A 195 17.98 -9.56 5.27
N LEU A 196 18.39 -8.56 6.06
CA LEU A 196 19.79 -8.16 6.22
C LEU A 196 20.50 -8.88 7.38
N LEU A 197 19.74 -9.58 8.22
CA LEU A 197 20.29 -10.35 9.33
C LEU A 197 20.85 -11.66 8.79
N THR A 198 22.15 -11.64 8.45
CA THR A 198 22.89 -12.87 8.25
C THR A 198 23.12 -13.51 9.61
N TRP A 199 22.65 -14.74 9.79
CA TRP A 199 23.04 -15.54 10.95
C TRP A 199 24.55 -15.76 10.85
N VAL A 200 25.31 -15.12 11.75
CA VAL A 200 26.68 -15.55 12.02
C VAL A 200 26.53 -16.87 12.79
N ALA A 201 26.68 -17.97 12.06
CA ALA A 201 26.81 -19.30 12.65
C ALA A 201 28.19 -19.46 13.31
#